data_AF-A0A8D1KRZ9-F1
#
_entry.id   AF-A0A8D1KRZ9-F1
#
_cell.length_a   1.000
_cell.length_b   1.000
_cell.length_c   1.000
_cell.angle_alpha   90.00
_cell.angle_beta   90.00
_cell.angle_gamma   90.00
#
_symmetry.space_group_name_H-M   'P 1'
#
loop_
_entity.id
_entity.type
_entity.pdbx_description
1 polymer ?
#
loop_
_entity_poly.entity_id
_entity_poly.type
_entity_poly.pdbx_seq_one_letter_code
_entity_poly.pdbx_strand_id
1 'polypeptide(L)'
;MNKPITASTYVRCLNVGLIRKLSDFIDPQEGWKKLAVAIKKPSGDDRYNQFHIRRFEALLQTGKSPTCELLFDWGTTNCTVGDLVDLLVQNEFFAPASLLLPDAVPKPINTLPSKVTVTVEQKQMPLYGSNRTSVMPCQNPEHNSMPPDSSSPESKSLEVSDTRFHSFAFCELKDVTNNFDERPVSIGGNKMGEGGFGVVYKGYVNNGCCSEEACSSG
;
A
#
# COMPACT_ATOMS: atom_id res chain seq x y z
N MET A 1 3.50 19.55 -6.11
CA MET A 1 2.41 19.50 -7.10
C MET A 1 2.17 18.05 -7.48
N ASN A 2 0.99 17.52 -7.18
CA ASN A 2 0.65 16.14 -7.54
C ASN A 2 0.47 16.08 -9.06
N LYS A 3 1.15 15.15 -9.72
CA LYS A 3 0.93 14.89 -11.15
C LYS A 3 -0.54 14.46 -11.34
N PRO A 4 -1.20 14.90 -12.43
CA PRO A 4 -2.55 14.44 -12.71
C PRO A 4 -2.55 12.91 -12.90
N ILE A 5 -3.53 12.26 -12.30
CA ILE A 5 -3.74 10.82 -12.45
C ILE A 5 -4.49 10.60 -13.76
N THR A 6 -3.99 9.67 -14.56
CA THR A 6 -4.55 9.32 -15.87
C THR A 6 -4.74 7.81 -15.93
N ALA A 7 -5.53 7.30 -16.89
CA ALA A 7 -5.74 5.86 -17.06
C ALA A 7 -4.41 5.10 -17.25
N SER A 8 -3.42 5.69 -17.93
CA SER A 8 -2.10 5.09 -18.15
C SER A 8 -1.14 5.17 -16.95
N THR A 9 -1.52 5.85 -15.86
CA THR A 9 -0.68 5.92 -14.66
C THR A 9 -0.57 4.53 -14.03
N TYR A 10 0.62 4.07 -13.65
CA TYR A 10 0.77 2.80 -12.95
C TYR A 10 0.23 2.86 -11.52
N VAL A 11 -0.42 1.79 -11.05
CA VAL A 11 -0.98 1.70 -9.69
C VAL A 11 0.10 1.93 -8.63
N ARG A 12 1.31 1.38 -8.83
CA ARG A 12 2.46 1.59 -7.92
C ARG A 12 2.97 3.04 -7.85
N CYS A 13 2.52 3.93 -8.74
CA CYS A 13 2.88 5.35 -8.73
C CYS A 13 1.81 6.21 -8.03
N LEU A 14 0.73 5.61 -7.54
CA LEU A 14 -0.29 6.33 -6.76
C LEU A 14 0.31 6.77 -5.42
N ASN A 15 -0.06 7.98 -5.00
CA ASN A 15 0.40 8.49 -3.71
C ASN A 15 -0.22 7.67 -2.56
N VAL A 16 0.53 7.49 -1.49
CA VAL A 16 0.12 6.66 -0.33
C VAL A 16 -1.18 7.18 0.30
N GLY A 17 -1.38 8.50 0.32
CA GLY A 17 -2.61 9.10 0.84
C GLY A 17 -3.87 8.72 0.04
N LEU A 18 -3.74 8.56 -1.27
CA LEU A 18 -4.80 8.15 -2.18
C LEU A 18 -5.05 6.65 -2.06
N ILE A 19 -4.00 5.82 -1.98
CA ILE A 19 -4.14 4.39 -1.68
C ILE A 19 -4.91 4.18 -0.37
N ARG A 20 -4.60 4.97 0.67
CA ARG A 20 -5.34 4.94 1.95
C ARG A 20 -6.81 5.39 1.80
N LYS A 21 -7.11 6.37 0.94
CA LYS A 21 -8.50 6.72 0.65
C LYS A 21 -9.24 5.61 -0.10
N LEU A 22 -8.56 4.90 -1.01
CA LEU A 22 -9.14 3.74 -1.69
C LEU A 22 -9.44 2.61 -0.70
N SER A 23 -8.55 2.36 0.26
CA SER A 23 -8.79 1.35 1.30
C SER A 23 -10.02 1.67 2.15
N ASP A 24 -10.27 2.95 2.47
CA ASP A 24 -11.46 3.37 3.22
C ASP A 24 -12.77 2.96 2.52
N PHE A 25 -12.77 2.83 1.18
CA PHE A 25 -13.92 2.37 0.40
C PHE A 25 -13.97 0.86 0.16
N ILE A 26 -12.81 0.19 0.03
CA ILE A 26 -12.72 -1.19 -0.47
C ILE A 26 -12.51 -2.22 0.66
N ASP A 27 -11.87 -1.84 1.77
CA ASP A 27 -11.69 -2.75 2.91
C ASP A 27 -13.01 -3.20 3.56
N PRO A 28 -14.03 -2.33 3.74
CA PRO A 28 -15.30 -2.73 4.31
C PRO A 28 -16.00 -3.83 3.48
N GLN A 29 -16.79 -4.66 4.17
CA GLN A 29 -17.64 -5.70 3.56
C GLN A 29 -16.89 -6.67 2.64
N GLU A 30 -15.62 -6.95 2.94
CA GLU A 30 -14.78 -7.83 2.13
C GLU A 30 -14.63 -7.38 0.67
N GLY A 31 -14.77 -6.08 0.39
CA GLY A 31 -14.68 -5.57 -0.98
C GLY A 31 -13.33 -5.87 -1.64
N TRP A 32 -12.26 -5.85 -0.85
CA TRP A 32 -10.92 -6.27 -1.26
C TRP A 32 -10.85 -7.75 -1.71
N LYS A 33 -11.66 -8.66 -1.13
CA LYS A 33 -11.73 -10.07 -1.56
C LYS A 33 -12.39 -10.16 -2.94
N LYS A 34 -13.51 -9.44 -3.13
CA LYS A 34 -14.20 -9.34 -4.42
C LYS A 34 -13.25 -8.83 -5.50
N LEU A 35 -12.49 -7.77 -5.19
CA LEU A 35 -11.48 -7.23 -6.09
C LEU A 35 -10.34 -8.22 -6.36
N ALA A 36 -9.79 -8.87 -5.34
CA ALA A 36 -8.69 -9.83 -5.48
C ALA A 36 -9.06 -11.02 -6.39
N VAL A 37 -10.29 -11.54 -6.29
CA VAL A 37 -10.79 -12.63 -7.15
C VAL A 37 -10.99 -12.18 -8.60
N ALA A 38 -11.32 -10.91 -8.81
CA ALA A 38 -11.52 -10.34 -10.14
C ALA A 38 -10.19 -10.13 -10.90
N ILE A 39 -9.06 -9.97 -10.20
CA ILE A 39 -7.75 -9.77 -10.84
C ILE A 39 -7.27 -11.07 -11.51
N LYS A 40 -7.13 -11.03 -12.83
CA LYS A 40 -6.61 -12.13 -13.65
C LYS A 40 -5.19 -11.90 -14.13
N LYS A 41 -4.49 -12.98 -14.43
CA LYS A 41 -3.23 -12.95 -15.19
C LYS A 41 -3.53 -12.74 -16.68
N PRO A 42 -2.53 -12.36 -17.50
CA PRO A 42 -2.69 -12.32 -18.96
C PRO A 42 -3.12 -13.66 -19.57
N SER A 43 -2.87 -14.79 -18.90
CA SER A 43 -3.35 -16.12 -19.30
C SER A 43 -4.85 -16.32 -19.09
N GLY A 44 -5.53 -15.43 -18.35
CA GLY A 44 -6.92 -15.58 -17.92
C GLY A 44 -7.09 -16.25 -16.56
N ASP A 45 -6.05 -16.89 -16.03
CA ASP A 45 -6.10 -17.55 -14.72
C ASP A 45 -6.20 -16.55 -13.56
N ASP A 46 -6.74 -17.00 -12.43
CA ASP A 46 -6.76 -16.24 -11.19
C ASP A 46 -5.34 -15.84 -10.78
N ARG A 47 -5.13 -14.54 -10.51
CA ARG A 47 -3.87 -14.07 -9.94
C ARG A 47 -3.76 -14.47 -8.47
N TYR A 48 -4.85 -14.33 -7.73
CA TYR A 48 -4.90 -14.61 -6.29
C TYR A 48 -5.77 -15.82 -6.00
N ASN A 49 -5.13 -16.93 -5.60
CA ASN A 49 -5.82 -18.13 -5.13
C ASN A 49 -6.25 -17.98 -3.65
N GLN A 50 -6.93 -19.00 -3.12
CA GLN A 50 -7.41 -19.03 -1.73
C GLN A 50 -6.32 -18.81 -0.67
N PHE A 51 -5.08 -19.28 -0.90
CA PHE A 51 -3.98 -19.05 0.04
C PHE A 51 -3.55 -17.58 0.08
N HIS A 52 -3.54 -16.90 -1.07
CA HIS A 52 -3.29 -15.47 -1.12
C HIS A 52 -4.40 -14.69 -0.40
N ILE A 53 -5.66 -15.07 -0.59
CA ILE A 53 -6.80 -14.44 0.12
C ILE A 53 -6.65 -14.59 1.64
N ARG A 54 -6.32 -15.80 2.14
CA ARG A 54 -6.07 -16.04 3.57
C ARG A 54 -4.92 -15.18 4.11
N ARG A 55 -3.85 -15.02 3.34
CA ARG A 55 -2.71 -14.16 3.71
C ARG A 55 -3.13 -12.70 3.85
N PHE A 56 -3.92 -12.18 2.91
CA PHE A 56 -4.43 -10.81 2.99
C PHE A 56 -5.43 -10.64 4.14
N GLU A 57 -6.26 -11.64 4.40
CA GLU A 57 -7.21 -11.63 5.52
C GLU A 57 -6.49 -11.54 6.88
N ALA A 58 -5.37 -12.22 7.04
CA ALA A 58 -4.55 -12.16 8.26
C ALA A 58 -4.02 -10.75 8.56
N LEU A 59 -3.92 -9.85 7.56
CA LEU A 59 -3.49 -8.47 7.76
C LEU A 59 -4.44 -7.68 8.66
N LEU A 60 -5.73 -8.01 8.62
CA LEU A 60 -6.76 -7.37 9.45
C LEU A 60 -6.44 -7.52 10.94
N GLN A 61 -5.85 -8.64 11.35
CA GLN A 61 -5.45 -8.91 12.74
C GLN A 61 -4.30 -8.00 13.20
N THR A 62 -3.51 -7.50 12.25
CA THR A 62 -2.38 -6.60 12.51
C THR A 62 -2.73 -5.12 12.29
N GLY A 63 -4.02 -4.81 12.04
CA GLY A 63 -4.47 -3.45 11.75
C GLY A 63 -3.99 -2.90 10.40
N LYS A 64 -3.53 -3.78 9.49
CA LYS A 64 -3.10 -3.41 8.15
C LYS A 64 -4.26 -3.55 7.16
N SER A 65 -4.29 -2.67 6.16
CA SER A 65 -5.29 -2.71 5.09
C SER A 65 -4.97 -3.82 4.07
N PRO A 66 -5.88 -4.78 3.86
CA PRO A 66 -5.77 -5.75 2.77
C PRO A 66 -5.75 -5.08 1.39
N THR A 67 -6.55 -4.02 1.18
CA THR A 67 -6.55 -3.26 -0.08
C THR A 67 -5.18 -2.66 -0.38
N CYS A 68 -4.54 -2.03 0.59
CA CYS A 68 -3.21 -1.43 0.41
C CYS A 68 -2.18 -2.48 -0.04
N GLU A 69 -2.13 -3.62 0.66
CA GLU A 69 -1.19 -4.70 0.34
C GLU A 69 -1.50 -5.38 -0.99
N LEU A 70 -2.79 -5.56 -1.32
CA LEU A 70 -3.24 -6.08 -2.61
C LEU A 70 -2.79 -5.16 -3.76
N LEU A 71 -3.02 -3.85 -3.65
CA LEU A 71 -2.65 -2.88 -4.68
C LEU A 71 -1.13 -2.71 -4.80
N PHE A 72 -0.40 -2.81 -3.68
CA PHE A 72 1.06 -2.82 -3.69
C PHE A 72 1.61 -4.04 -4.43
N ASP A 73 1.12 -5.24 -4.11
CA ASP A 73 1.52 -6.48 -4.78
C ASP A 73 1.13 -6.45 -6.26
N TRP A 74 -0.11 -6.11 -6.59
CA TRP A 74 -0.58 -6.08 -7.96
C TRP A 74 0.16 -5.03 -8.79
N GLY A 75 0.49 -3.88 -8.21
CA GLY A 75 1.26 -2.80 -8.84
C GLY A 75 2.67 -3.20 -9.31
N THR A 76 3.23 -4.29 -8.80
CA THR A 76 4.50 -4.87 -9.28
C THR A 76 4.40 -5.39 -10.73
N THR A 77 3.19 -5.63 -11.22
CA THR A 77 2.93 -6.12 -12.58
C THR A 77 2.86 -5.05 -13.66
N ASN A 78 3.07 -3.78 -13.29
CA ASN A 78 2.79 -2.63 -14.16
C ASN A 78 1.30 -2.48 -14.51
N CYS A 79 0.37 -2.96 -13.68
CA CYS A 79 -1.04 -2.62 -13.87
C CYS A 79 -1.26 -1.11 -13.77
N THR A 80 -2.21 -0.62 -14.55
CA THR A 80 -2.53 0.78 -14.72
C THR A 80 -3.76 1.17 -13.91
N VAL A 81 -3.97 2.47 -13.71
CA VAL A 81 -5.18 3.01 -13.08
C VAL A 81 -6.40 2.68 -13.93
N GLY A 82 -6.28 2.60 -15.26
CA GLY A 82 -7.34 2.11 -16.14
C GLY A 82 -7.77 0.70 -15.77
N ASP A 83 -6.81 -0.24 -15.67
CA ASP A 83 -7.10 -1.63 -15.29
C ASP A 83 -7.81 -1.72 -13.92
N LEU A 84 -7.36 -0.89 -12.96
CA LEU A 84 -7.98 -0.83 -11.64
C LEU A 84 -9.42 -0.28 -11.71
N VAL A 85 -9.64 0.80 -12.45
CA VAL A 85 -10.96 1.42 -12.60
C VAL A 85 -11.92 0.48 -13.31
N ASP A 86 -11.48 -0.23 -14.35
CA ASP A 86 -12.29 -1.22 -15.06
C ASP A 86 -12.76 -2.33 -14.10
N LEU A 87 -11.86 -2.86 -13.27
CA LEU A 87 -12.21 -3.84 -12.24
C LEU A 87 -13.14 -3.27 -11.16
N LEU A 88 -12.93 -2.01 -10.73
CA LEU A 88 -13.79 -1.37 -9.74
C LEU A 88 -15.22 -1.19 -10.30
N VAL A 89 -15.36 -0.71 -11.54
CA VAL A 89 -16.66 -0.54 -12.20
C VAL A 89 -17.34 -1.90 -12.42
N GLN A 90 -16.61 -2.91 -12.90
CA GLN A 90 -17.12 -4.27 -13.09
C GLN A 90 -17.65 -4.88 -11.78
N ASN A 91 -17.05 -4.51 -10.64
CA ASN A 91 -17.44 -5.00 -9.32
C ASN A 91 -18.32 -4.00 -8.54
N GLU A 92 -18.87 -2.98 -9.19
CA GLU A 92 -19.81 -1.98 -8.65
C GLU A 92 -19.23 -1.04 -7.57
N PHE A 93 -17.90 -0.92 -7.52
CA PHE A 93 -17.19 0.03 -6.66
C PHE A 93 -17.09 1.42 -7.32
N PHE A 94 -18.23 2.07 -7.54
CA PHE A 94 -18.31 3.34 -8.28
C PHE A 94 -17.65 4.53 -7.56
N ALA A 95 -17.72 4.57 -6.22
CA ALA A 95 -17.12 5.65 -5.43
C ALA A 95 -15.58 5.71 -5.55
N PRO A 96 -14.82 4.62 -5.30
CA PRO A 96 -13.37 4.64 -5.51
C PRO A 96 -12.99 4.76 -6.99
N ALA A 97 -13.81 4.26 -7.94
CA ALA A 97 -13.58 4.48 -9.37
C ALA A 97 -13.66 5.97 -9.74
N SER A 98 -14.68 6.68 -9.25
CA SER A 98 -14.87 8.12 -9.48
C SER A 98 -13.76 8.95 -8.84
N LEU A 99 -13.19 8.48 -7.73
CA LEU A 99 -12.05 9.12 -7.07
C LEU A 99 -10.78 9.09 -7.95
N LEU A 100 -10.60 8.03 -8.73
CA LEU A 100 -9.45 7.85 -9.63
C LEU A 100 -9.66 8.56 -10.97
N LEU A 101 -10.77 8.25 -11.65
CA LEU A 101 -11.11 8.75 -12.97
C LEU A 101 -12.61 9.08 -13.01
N PRO A 102 -12.99 10.36 -12.77
CA PRO A 102 -14.39 10.77 -12.70
C PRO A 102 -15.21 10.49 -13.97
N ASP A 103 -14.57 10.53 -15.13
CA ASP A 103 -15.24 10.36 -16.44
C ASP A 103 -15.48 8.89 -16.81
N ALA A 104 -14.89 7.94 -16.09
CA ALA A 104 -15.01 6.51 -16.38
C ALA A 104 -16.25 5.85 -15.74
N VAL A 105 -16.90 6.52 -14.78
CA VAL A 105 -18.06 5.97 -14.08
C VAL A 105 -19.36 6.33 -14.81
N PRO A 106 -20.28 5.38 -15.03
CA PRO A 106 -21.58 5.67 -15.63
C PRO A 106 -22.30 6.77 -14.85
N LYS A 107 -22.53 7.92 -15.49
CA LYS A 107 -23.32 9.00 -14.90
C LYS A 107 -24.78 8.55 -14.88
N PRO A 108 -25.51 8.69 -13.75
CA PRO A 108 -26.95 8.52 -13.79
C PRO A 108 -27.51 9.58 -14.74
N ILE A 109 -28.12 9.14 -15.84
CA ILE A 109 -28.81 10.02 -16.77
C ILE A 109 -30.02 10.55 -16.01
N ASN A 110 -29.88 11.73 -15.39
CA ASN A 110 -31.01 12.53 -14.98
C ASN A 110 -31.64 13.11 -16.26
N THR A 111 -32.42 12.29 -16.97
CA THR A 111 -33.35 12.79 -17.98
C THR A 111 -34.43 13.56 -17.23
N LEU A 112 -34.24 14.87 -17.14
CA LEU A 112 -35.28 15.83 -16.77
C LEU A 112 -36.49 15.63 -17.70
N PRO A 113 -37.68 15.23 -17.20
CA PRO A 113 -38.89 15.32 -17.98
C PRO A 113 -39.31 16.79 -18.03
N SER A 114 -39.39 17.33 -19.23
CA SER A 114 -39.97 18.65 -19.49
C SER A 114 -41.43 18.67 -19.01
N LYS A 115 -41.69 19.54 -18.03
CA LYS A 115 -42.96 20.20 -17.66
C LYS A 115 -44.24 19.62 -18.29
N VAL A 116 -45.02 18.89 -17.49
CA VAL A 116 -46.49 18.87 -17.62
C VAL A 116 -47.11 19.17 -16.26
N THR A 117 -47.79 20.31 -16.22
CA THR A 117 -48.59 20.84 -15.13
C THR A 117 -49.85 19.99 -14.94
N VAL A 118 -50.07 19.44 -13.74
CA VAL A 118 -51.42 19.23 -13.18
C VAL A 118 -51.36 19.56 -11.68
N THR A 119 -52.04 20.65 -11.35
CA THR A 119 -52.44 21.10 -10.01
C THR A 119 -53.51 20.20 -9.40
N VAL A 120 -53.48 20.03 -8.07
CA VAL A 120 -54.60 19.97 -7.07
C VAL A 120 -53.93 19.58 -5.73
N GLU A 121 -53.64 20.54 -4.82
CA GLU A 121 -54.42 20.90 -3.61
C GLU A 121 -54.98 19.68 -2.84
N GLN A 122 -54.91 19.51 -1.51
CA GLN A 122 -54.63 20.39 -0.37
C GLN A 122 -54.53 19.48 0.88
N LYS A 123 -53.87 19.96 1.95
CA LYS A 123 -54.38 20.04 3.34
C LYS A 123 -53.33 19.78 4.44
N GLN A 124 -52.63 20.88 4.76
CA GLN A 124 -52.47 21.52 6.08
C GLN A 124 -52.10 20.71 7.35
N MET A 125 -51.02 21.22 7.97
CA MET A 125 -50.43 21.00 9.30
C MET A 125 -51.40 21.24 10.49
N PRO A 126 -51.01 20.89 11.74
CA PRO A 126 -50.44 21.96 12.58
C PRO A 126 -49.26 21.60 13.50
N LEU A 127 -48.67 22.69 13.96
CA LEU A 127 -47.48 22.98 14.77
C LEU A 127 -47.67 22.76 16.29
N TYR A 128 -46.59 22.41 17.01
CA TYR A 128 -46.34 22.66 18.45
C TYR A 128 -44.80 22.55 18.67
N GLY A 129 -44.05 23.32 19.45
CA GLY A 129 -44.36 24.39 20.41
C GLY A 129 -43.58 24.20 21.74
N SER A 130 -42.44 24.89 21.90
CA SER A 130 -41.79 25.36 23.17
C SER A 130 -40.84 24.47 24.02
N ASN A 131 -39.55 24.87 24.05
CA ASN A 131 -38.70 25.33 25.17
C ASN A 131 -38.68 24.63 26.56
N ARG A 132 -37.48 24.19 27.03
CA ARG A 132 -36.69 24.71 28.19
C ARG A 132 -35.70 23.69 28.84
N THR A 133 -34.40 24.06 28.80
CA THR A 133 -33.46 24.29 29.93
C THR A 133 -33.02 23.20 30.94
N SER A 134 -31.68 23.03 31.03
CA SER A 134 -30.78 22.65 32.18
C SER A 134 -30.83 21.19 32.69
N VAL A 135 -29.73 20.46 32.92
CA VAL A 135 -28.70 20.66 33.99
C VAL A 135 -27.43 19.83 33.66
N MET A 136 -26.24 20.42 33.85
CA MET A 136 -24.90 19.80 34.04
C MET A 136 -24.59 19.70 35.56
N PRO A 137 -23.49 19.11 36.09
CA PRO A 137 -22.29 18.51 35.47
C PRO A 137 -21.83 17.18 36.14
N CYS A 138 -20.69 16.60 35.71
CA CYS A 138 -19.56 16.13 36.56
C CYS A 138 -18.53 15.38 35.68
N GLN A 139 -17.33 15.93 35.45
CA GLN A 139 -16.07 15.76 36.21
C GLN A 139 -15.07 14.87 35.43
N ASN A 140 -13.99 15.50 34.96
CA ASN A 140 -12.72 14.88 34.55
C ASN A 140 -12.02 14.24 35.75
N PRO A 141 -11.12 13.28 35.49
CA PRO A 141 -9.72 13.58 35.79
C PRO A 141 -8.77 13.30 34.63
N GLU A 142 -7.87 14.25 34.46
CA GLU A 142 -6.69 14.24 33.60
C GLU A 142 -5.73 13.12 34.02
N HIS A 143 -5.16 12.40 33.05
CA HIS A 143 -3.93 11.64 33.28
C HIS A 143 -2.88 12.07 32.26
N ASN A 144 -1.94 12.86 32.77
CA ASN A 144 -0.70 13.26 32.12
C ASN A 144 0.05 12.04 31.56
N SER A 145 0.59 12.17 30.35
CA SER A 145 1.62 11.28 29.82
C SER A 145 2.72 12.13 29.21
N MET A 146 3.80 12.33 29.97
CA MET A 146 5.10 12.78 29.44
C MET A 146 5.83 11.58 28.83
N PRO A 147 6.62 11.74 27.75
CA PRO A 147 7.54 10.70 27.30
C PRO A 147 8.86 10.79 28.08
N PRO A 148 9.48 9.66 28.47
CA PRO A 148 10.84 9.68 28.97
C PRO A 148 11.83 9.81 27.82
N ASP A 149 12.60 10.89 27.88
CA ASP A 149 13.87 11.07 27.19
C ASP A 149 14.91 10.15 27.87
N SER A 150 15.78 9.48 27.11
CA SER A 150 16.88 8.73 27.71
C SER A 150 18.10 8.68 26.81
N SER A 151 19.13 9.39 27.27
CA SER A 151 20.49 9.36 26.74
C SER A 151 21.43 8.54 27.64
N SER A 152 21.98 7.44 27.08
CA SER A 152 23.24 6.73 27.40
C SER A 152 23.35 5.95 28.74
N PRO A 153 24.35 5.05 28.96
CA PRO A 153 25.49 4.68 28.11
C PRO A 153 25.71 3.16 27.91
N GLU A 154 26.77 2.85 27.16
CA GLU A 154 27.28 1.53 26.75
C GLU A 154 27.25 0.44 27.82
N SER A 155 26.76 -0.75 27.43
CA SER A 155 27.10 -2.01 28.08
C SER A 155 27.58 -3.01 27.02
N LYS A 156 28.84 -3.43 27.17
CA LYS A 156 29.47 -4.50 26.39
C LYS A 156 28.79 -5.82 26.74
N SER A 157 27.74 -6.19 26.01
CA SER A 157 27.19 -7.55 26.04
C SER A 157 27.79 -8.34 24.89
N LEU A 158 28.56 -9.36 25.23
CA LEU A 158 29.01 -10.42 24.32
C LEU A 158 27.79 -11.24 23.91
N GLU A 159 27.07 -10.78 22.89
CA GLU A 159 25.98 -11.53 22.27
C GLU A 159 26.57 -12.43 21.18
N VAL A 160 26.59 -13.74 21.47
CA VAL A 160 26.75 -14.81 20.47
C VAL A 160 25.67 -14.61 19.42
N SER A 161 26.08 -14.12 18.25
CA SER A 161 25.19 -13.78 17.16
C SER A 161 24.79 -15.06 16.43
N ASP A 162 23.49 -15.34 16.38
CA ASP A 162 22.89 -16.30 15.47
C ASP A 162 23.10 -15.78 14.03
N THR A 163 24.20 -16.23 13.38
CA THR A 163 24.75 -15.67 12.13
C THR A 163 23.96 -16.09 10.88
N ARG A 164 22.65 -15.82 10.84
CA ARG A 164 21.87 -15.99 9.60
C ARG A 164 21.88 -14.74 8.69
N PHE A 165 22.34 -13.60 9.19
CA PHE A 165 22.45 -12.36 8.41
C PHE A 165 23.86 -11.79 8.50
N HIS A 166 24.49 -11.57 7.35
CA HIS A 166 25.77 -10.89 7.25
C HIS A 166 25.52 -9.38 7.18
N SER A 167 26.16 -8.62 8.07
CA SER A 167 26.13 -7.16 8.05
C SER A 167 27.36 -6.68 7.29
N PHE A 168 27.16 -6.00 6.16
CA PHE A 168 28.23 -5.44 5.34
C PHE A 168 28.40 -3.96 5.64
N ALA A 169 29.63 -3.50 5.86
CA ALA A 169 29.92 -2.06 5.92
C ALA A 169 29.78 -1.43 4.53
N PHE A 170 29.53 -0.12 4.44
CA PHE A 170 29.41 0.56 3.15
C PHE A 170 30.70 0.45 2.30
N CYS A 171 31.87 0.54 2.94
CA CYS A 171 33.16 0.33 2.27
C CYS A 171 33.28 -1.08 1.69
N GLU A 172 32.82 -2.09 2.42
CA GLU A 172 32.82 -3.47 1.96
C GLU A 172 31.88 -3.65 0.74
N LEU A 173 30.68 -3.07 0.78
CA LEU A 173 29.77 -3.05 -0.36
C LEU A 173 30.40 -2.36 -1.59
N LYS A 174 31.12 -1.26 -1.35
CA LYS A 174 31.85 -0.53 -2.39
C LYS A 174 32.95 -1.41 -2.99
N ASP A 175 33.69 -2.14 -2.18
CA ASP A 175 34.78 -3.00 -2.64
C ASP A 175 34.25 -4.21 -3.42
N VAL A 176 33.26 -4.93 -2.89
CA VAL A 176 32.71 -6.12 -3.55
C VAL A 176 32.00 -5.81 -4.88
N THR A 177 31.52 -4.58 -5.06
CA THR A 177 30.86 -4.11 -6.29
C THR A 177 31.79 -3.34 -7.24
N ASN A 178 33.10 -3.30 -6.97
CA ASN A 178 34.07 -2.50 -7.73
C ASN A 178 33.65 -1.02 -7.84
N ASN A 179 33.41 -0.40 -6.69
CA ASN A 179 32.93 0.96 -6.53
C ASN A 179 31.63 1.24 -7.30
N PHE A 180 30.65 0.33 -7.19
CA PHE A 180 29.35 0.45 -7.88
C PHE A 180 29.52 0.72 -9.38
N ASP A 181 30.26 -0.16 -10.08
CA ASP A 181 30.53 -0.02 -11.51
C ASP A 181 29.24 0.03 -12.34
N GLU A 182 28.91 1.24 -12.82
CA GLU A 182 27.70 1.56 -13.60
C GLU A 182 27.68 0.91 -15.00
N ARG A 183 28.79 0.36 -15.47
CA ARG A 183 28.82 -0.35 -16.76
C ARG A 183 27.95 -1.60 -16.67
N PRO A 184 27.15 -1.91 -17.71
CA PRO A 184 26.36 -3.14 -17.74
C PRO A 184 27.22 -4.41 -17.64
N VAL A 185 26.67 -5.47 -17.05
CA VAL A 185 27.32 -6.78 -16.99
C VAL A 185 27.67 -7.33 -18.39
N SER A 186 26.88 -7.00 -19.42
CA SER A 186 27.12 -7.42 -20.80
C SER A 186 28.43 -6.92 -21.42
N ILE A 187 29.02 -5.85 -20.85
CA ILE A 187 30.30 -5.27 -21.29
C ILE A 187 31.39 -5.40 -20.22
N GLY A 188 31.18 -6.27 -19.22
CA GLY A 188 32.14 -6.53 -18.15
C GLY A 188 32.11 -5.53 -16.98
N GLY A 189 31.01 -4.79 -16.80
CA GLY A 189 30.76 -4.03 -15.57
C GLY A 189 29.93 -4.81 -14.55
N ASN A 190 29.44 -4.12 -13.51
CA ASN A 190 28.66 -4.74 -12.44
C ASN A 190 27.19 -4.34 -12.41
N LYS A 191 26.72 -3.39 -13.22
CA LYS A 191 25.31 -3.00 -13.27
C LYS A 191 24.45 -4.11 -13.89
N MET A 192 23.59 -4.72 -13.08
CA MET A 192 22.66 -5.77 -13.50
C MET A 192 21.34 -5.20 -14.03
N GLY A 193 20.88 -4.07 -13.49
CA GLY A 193 19.64 -3.44 -13.91
C GLY A 193 19.20 -2.29 -13.01
N GLU A 194 18.12 -1.63 -13.40
CA GLU A 194 17.52 -0.51 -12.68
C GLU A 194 16.00 -0.60 -12.78
N GLY A 195 15.30 -0.35 -11.67
CA GLY A 195 13.84 -0.42 -11.62
C GLY A 195 13.26 0.17 -10.34
N GLY A 196 12.06 -0.27 -9.95
CA GLY A 196 11.34 0.24 -8.77
C GLY A 196 12.03 -0.01 -7.43
N PHE A 197 13.08 -0.83 -7.40
CA PHE A 197 13.91 -1.12 -6.22
C PHE A 197 15.27 -0.38 -6.24
N GLY A 198 15.50 0.49 -7.22
CA GLY A 198 16.79 1.16 -7.44
C GLY A 198 17.70 0.43 -8.42
N VAL A 199 19.00 0.78 -8.38
CA VAL A 199 20.05 0.17 -9.21
C VAL A 199 20.58 -1.08 -8.52
N VAL A 200 20.72 -2.17 -9.28
CA VAL A 200 21.22 -3.46 -8.81
C VAL A 200 22.61 -3.70 -9.35
N TYR A 201 23.56 -3.95 -8.45
CA TYR A 201 24.95 -4.26 -8.77
C TYR A 201 25.28 -5.71 -8.43
N LYS A 202 26.11 -6.32 -9.28
CA LYS A 202 26.78 -7.59 -9.02
C LYS A 202 27.93 -7.35 -8.04
N GLY A 203 27.99 -8.14 -6.98
CA GLY A 203 29.09 -8.12 -6.01
C GLY A 203 29.72 -9.49 -5.82
N TYR A 204 31.00 -9.53 -5.44
CA TYR A 204 31.73 -10.76 -5.12
C TYR A 204 32.14 -10.76 -3.64
N VAL A 205 31.47 -11.58 -2.83
CA VAL A 205 31.79 -11.75 -1.41
C VAL A 205 32.59 -13.03 -1.24
N ASN A 206 33.84 -12.91 -0.78
CA ASN A 206 34.63 -14.09 -0.40
C ASN A 206 34.16 -14.55 0.98
N ASN A 207 33.37 -15.62 1.04
CA ASN A 207 33.11 -16.31 2.29
C ASN A 207 34.42 -16.95 2.74
N GLY A 208 35.16 -16.28 3.63
CA GLY A 208 36.24 -16.90 4.37
C GLY A 208 35.67 -18.00 5.25
N CYS A 209 35.51 -19.21 4.70
CA CYS A 209 35.51 -20.40 5.53
C CYS A 209 36.91 -20.43 6.13
N CYS A 210 37.03 -20.23 7.45
CA CYS A 210 38.28 -20.45 8.15
C CYS A 210 38.69 -21.91 7.91
N SER A 211 39.49 -22.13 6.87
CA SER A 211 40.22 -23.37 6.69
C SER A 211 41.21 -23.46 7.83
N GLU A 212 40.95 -24.42 8.73
CA GLU A 212 41.99 -25.07 9.52
C GLU A 212 43.08 -25.54 8.54
N GLU A 213 44.14 -24.75 8.37
CA GLU A 213 45.38 -25.24 7.80
C GLU A 213 46.50 -25.05 8.82
N ALA A 214 46.78 -26.17 9.47
CA ALA A 214 48.09 -26.66 9.91
C ALA A 214 49.27 -25.69 9.74
N CYS A 215 49.77 -25.17 10.87
CA CYS A 215 51.20 -24.94 11.02
C CYS A 215 51.85 -26.23 11.52
N SER A 216 52.30 -27.07 10.58
CA SER A 216 53.35 -28.03 10.81
C SER A 216 54.68 -27.36 10.46
N SER A 217 55.54 -27.24 11.48
CA SER A 217 57.01 -27.21 11.46
C SER A 217 57.77 -26.29 10.50
N GLY A 218 58.59 -25.42 11.12
CA GLY A 218 59.82 -24.82 10.61
C GLY A 218 60.62 -24.26 11.76
#